data_AF-A0A2N3ANH9-F1
#
_entry.id   AF-A0A2N3ANH9-F1
#
_cell.length_a   1.000
_cell.length_b   1.000
_cell.length_c   1.000
_cell.angle_alpha   90.00
_cell.angle_beta   90.00
_cell.angle_gamma   90.00
#
_symmetry.space_group_name_H-M   'P 1'
#
loop_
_entity.id
_entity.type
_entity.pdbx_description
1 polymer ?
#
loop_
_entity_poly.entity_id
_entity_poly.type
_entity_poly.pdbx_seq_one_letter_code
_entity_poly.pdbx_strand_id
1 'polypeptide(L)'
;MDYAQTQSNLGNAYIILAEVENKAENCENAFKAYAEALKVRTYERFPIQYAATQNNLGNAYRTLAEVKNKVENYENATKAYKKALKVFKKDKFPECYSKVANNISNLNKELTWILEND
;
A
#
# COMPACT_ATOMS: atom_id res chain seq x y z
N MET A 1 -3.18 5.90 20.68
CA MET A 1 -3.65 6.08 19.28
C MET A 1 -2.63 6.90 18.50
N ASP A 2 -2.05 7.91 19.14
CA ASP A 2 -1.07 8.84 18.58
C ASP A 2 0.15 8.15 17.97
N TYR A 3 0.75 7.14 18.62
CA TYR A 3 1.89 6.40 18.07
C TYR A 3 1.64 5.83 16.67
N ALA A 4 0.51 5.14 16.46
CA ALA A 4 0.18 4.52 15.18
C ALA A 4 -0.14 5.56 14.10
N GLN A 5 -0.70 6.71 14.50
CA GLN A 5 -0.92 7.83 13.60
C GLN A 5 0.40 8.46 13.16
N THR A 6 1.31 8.69 14.11
CA THR A 6 2.66 9.19 13.82
C THR A 6 3.40 8.26 12.87
N GLN A 7 3.40 6.95 13.14
CA GLN A 7 4.03 5.96 12.27
C GLN A 7 3.39 5.92 10.86
N SER A 8 2.06 6.03 10.77
CA SER A 8 1.39 6.10 9.47
C SER A 8 1.73 7.38 8.69
N ASN A 9 1.87 8.51 9.38
CA ASN A 9 2.24 9.78 8.75
C ASN A 9 3.70 9.76 8.30
N LEU A 10 4.58 9.19 9.12
CA LEU A 10 5.98 8.97 8.79
C LEU A 10 6.14 8.10 7.54
N GLY A 11 5.38 7.00 7.46
CA GLY A 11 5.35 6.16 6.26
C GLY A 11 4.91 6.92 5.01
N ASN A 12 3.90 7.79 5.11
CA ASN A 12 3.47 8.62 3.98
C ASN A 12 4.54 9.61 3.56
N ALA A 13 5.22 10.25 4.52
CA ALA A 13 6.31 11.18 4.24
C ALA A 13 7.47 10.50 3.50
N TYR A 14 7.83 9.28 3.90
CA TYR A 14 8.82 8.49 3.19
C TYR A 14 8.40 8.13 1.76
N ILE A 15 7.12 7.83 1.51
CA ILE A 15 6.66 7.59 0.13
C ILE A 15 6.71 8.85 -0.72
N ILE A 16 6.37 10.01 -0.17
CA ILE A 16 6.55 11.28 -0.88
C ILE A 16 8.03 11.49 -1.21
N LEU A 17 8.93 11.23 -0.25
CA LEU A 17 10.37 11.36 -0.47
C LEU A 17 10.89 10.35 -1.48
N ALA A 18 10.35 9.13 -1.51
CA ALA A 18 10.73 8.08 -2.47
C ALA A 18 10.48 8.49 -3.92
N GLU A 19 9.49 9.35 -4.18
CA GLU A 19 9.25 9.90 -5.52
C GLU A 19 10.27 10.98 -5.93
N VAL A 20 11.03 11.52 -4.98
CA VAL A 20 12.02 12.58 -5.21
C VAL A 20 13.45 12.02 -5.19
N GLU A 21 13.77 11.15 -4.24
CA GLU A 21 15.12 10.61 -4.05
C GLU A 21 15.13 9.26 -3.32
N ASN A 22 16.25 8.53 -3.43
CA ASN A 22 16.53 7.31 -2.68
C ASN A 22 15.34 6.33 -2.62
N LYS A 23 14.65 6.14 -3.77
CA LYS A 23 13.33 5.49 -3.86
C LYS A 23 13.24 4.18 -3.09
N ALA A 24 14.23 3.30 -3.27
CA ALA A 24 14.25 1.99 -2.60
C ALA A 24 14.39 2.10 -1.06
N GLU A 25 15.32 2.92 -0.58
CA GLU A 25 15.55 3.10 0.87
C GLU A 25 14.35 3.76 1.54
N ASN A 26 13.77 4.77 0.90
CA ASN A 26 12.59 5.45 1.40
C ASN A 26 11.36 4.52 1.43
N CYS A 27 11.19 3.65 0.43
CA CYS A 27 10.15 2.62 0.49
C CYS A 27 10.36 1.65 1.68
N GLU A 28 11.60 1.25 1.96
CA GLU A 28 11.91 0.38 3.10
C GLU A 28 11.63 1.05 4.46
N ASN A 29 11.95 2.34 4.58
CA ASN A 29 11.61 3.13 5.75
C ASN A 29 10.09 3.29 5.90
N ALA A 30 9.36 3.48 4.80
CA ALA A 30 7.90 3.49 4.81
C ALA A 30 7.32 2.15 5.28
N PHE A 31 7.88 1.02 4.84
CA PHE A 31 7.45 -0.32 5.28
C PHE A 31 7.60 -0.51 6.78
N LYS A 32 8.75 -0.11 7.35
CA LYS A 32 8.98 -0.17 8.81
C LYS A 32 7.93 0.65 9.57
N ALA A 33 7.68 1.88 9.12
CA ALA A 33 6.71 2.77 9.75
C ALA A 33 5.27 2.22 9.67
N TYR A 34 4.84 1.75 8.49
CA TYR A 34 3.51 1.12 8.36
C TYR A 34 3.39 -0.17 9.17
N ALA A 35 4.45 -0.97 9.28
CA ALA A 35 4.45 -2.18 10.11
C ALA A 35 4.23 -1.85 11.59
N GLU A 36 4.89 -0.83 12.13
CA GLU A 36 4.64 -0.35 13.50
C GLU A 36 3.21 0.17 13.68
N ALA A 37 2.68 0.91 12.70
CA ALA A 37 1.29 1.38 12.74
C ALA A 37 0.30 0.19 12.78
N LEU A 38 0.56 -0.87 12.02
CA LEU A 38 -0.28 -2.07 11.93
C LEU A 38 -0.24 -2.96 13.19
N LYS A 39 0.79 -2.84 14.04
CA LYS A 39 0.78 -3.49 15.37
C LYS A 39 -0.34 -2.97 16.27
N VAL A 40 -0.71 -1.70 16.11
CA VAL A 40 -1.76 -1.05 16.88
C VAL A 40 -3.08 -1.03 16.12
N ARG A 41 -3.04 -0.70 14.82
CA ARG A 41 -4.20 -0.63 13.93
C ARG A 41 -4.50 -2.01 13.38
N THR A 42 -5.14 -2.86 14.16
CA THR A 42 -5.58 -4.18 13.72
C THR A 42 -6.95 -4.12 13.03
N TYR A 43 -7.28 -5.17 12.28
CA TYR A 43 -8.56 -5.29 11.59
C TYR A 43 -9.74 -5.24 12.58
N GLU A 44 -9.59 -5.82 13.76
CA GLU A 44 -10.63 -5.98 14.77
C GLU A 44 -10.86 -4.69 15.55
N ARG A 45 -9.77 -3.99 15.91
CA ARG A 45 -9.84 -2.84 16.81
C ARG A 45 -10.01 -1.51 16.08
N PHE A 46 -9.39 -1.38 14.90
CA PHE A 46 -9.38 -0.14 14.12
C PHE A 46 -9.49 -0.44 12.61
N PRO A 47 -10.62 -1.04 12.15
CA PRO A 47 -10.74 -1.56 10.79
C PRO A 47 -10.47 -0.50 9.72
N ILE A 48 -10.97 0.72 9.89
CA ILE A 48 -10.81 1.80 8.91
C ILE A 48 -9.34 2.22 8.82
N GLN A 49 -8.68 2.42 9.97
CA GLN A 49 -7.27 2.82 10.01
C GLN A 49 -6.35 1.69 9.54
N TYR A 50 -6.67 0.43 9.84
CA TYR A 50 -6.01 -0.74 9.29
C TYR A 50 -6.07 -0.73 7.76
N ALA A 51 -7.26 -0.53 7.19
CA ALA A 51 -7.45 -0.52 5.74
C ALA A 51 -6.73 0.65 5.05
N ALA A 52 -6.74 1.84 5.67
CA ALA A 52 -5.97 2.98 5.18
C ALA A 52 -4.46 2.67 5.17
N THR A 53 -3.92 2.08 6.25
CA THR A 53 -2.51 1.71 6.32
C THR A 53 -2.16 0.59 5.32
N GLN A 54 -3.03 -0.40 5.11
CA GLN A 54 -2.83 -1.43 4.08
C GLN A 54 -2.86 -0.86 2.66
N ASN A 55 -3.72 0.12 2.38
CA ASN A 55 -3.71 0.83 1.11
C ASN A 55 -2.39 1.57 0.88
N ASN A 56 -1.88 2.25 1.89
CA ASN A 56 -0.62 2.98 1.76
C ASN A 56 0.59 2.04 1.62
N LEU A 57 0.55 0.88 2.29
CA LEU A 57 1.53 -0.18 2.08
C LEU A 57 1.49 -0.71 0.63
N GLY A 58 0.30 -0.82 0.04
CA GLY A 58 0.15 -1.16 -1.38
C GLY A 58 0.77 -0.12 -2.31
N ASN A 59 0.59 1.17 -2.03
CA ASN A 59 1.24 2.25 -2.78
C ASN A 59 2.76 2.16 -2.67
N ALA A 60 3.28 1.91 -1.46
CA ALA A 60 4.71 1.78 -1.21
C ALA A 60 5.35 0.63 -2.01
N TYR A 61 4.70 -0.54 -2.06
CA TYR A 61 5.15 -1.64 -2.91
C TYR A 61 5.10 -1.28 -4.40
N ARG A 62 4.06 -0.57 -4.85
CA ARG A 62 3.98 -0.10 -6.25
C ARG A 62 5.13 0.84 -6.59
N THR A 63 5.44 1.81 -5.74
CA THR A 63 6.58 2.73 -5.93
C THR A 63 7.90 1.96 -5.98
N LEU A 64 8.07 0.95 -5.12
CA LEU A 64 9.29 0.13 -5.12
C LEU A 64 9.47 -0.71 -6.39
N ALA A 65 8.37 -1.20 -6.97
CA ALA A 65 8.36 -2.00 -8.19
C ALA A 65 8.95 -1.25 -9.40
N GLU A 66 8.97 0.08 -9.37
CA GLU A 66 9.56 0.91 -10.42
C GLU A 66 11.09 0.80 -10.47
N VAL A 67 11.72 0.36 -9.39
CA VAL A 67 13.18 0.30 -9.27
C VAL A 67 13.75 -1.08 -8.93
N LYS A 68 12.95 -1.98 -8.34
CA LYS A 68 13.39 -3.36 -8.05
C LYS A 68 12.25 -4.37 -7.99
N ASN A 69 12.54 -5.63 -8.28
CA ASN A 69 11.67 -6.81 -8.12
C ASN A 69 10.21 -6.55 -8.56
N LYS A 70 10.03 -6.04 -9.79
CA LYS A 70 8.76 -5.46 -10.26
C LYS A 70 7.54 -6.38 -10.03
N VAL A 71 7.64 -7.63 -10.51
CA VAL A 71 6.58 -8.65 -10.38
C VAL A 71 6.24 -8.92 -8.91
N GLU A 72 7.25 -9.25 -8.10
CA GLU A 72 7.07 -9.55 -6.66
C GLU A 72 6.41 -8.38 -5.92
N ASN A 73 6.88 -7.15 -6.19
CA ASN A 73 6.34 -5.96 -5.56
C ASN A 73 4.90 -5.65 -6.01
N TYR A 74 4.53 -5.89 -7.28
CA TYR A 74 3.15 -5.79 -7.73
C TYR A 74 2.22 -6.83 -7.07
N GLU A 75 2.70 -8.06 -6.87
CA GLU A 75 1.96 -9.07 -6.12
C GLU A 75 1.76 -8.65 -4.65
N ASN A 76 2.80 -8.13 -4.01
CA ASN A 76 2.74 -7.67 -2.62
C ASN A 76 1.83 -6.44 -2.46
N ALA A 77 1.87 -5.50 -3.41
CA ALA A 77 0.94 -4.38 -3.47
C ALA A 77 -0.52 -4.87 -3.57
N THR A 78 -0.78 -5.83 -4.47
CA THR A 78 -2.11 -6.43 -4.64
C THR A 78 -2.60 -7.12 -3.37
N LYS A 79 -1.73 -7.86 -2.66
CA LYS A 79 -2.07 -8.48 -1.37
C LYS A 79 -2.47 -7.41 -0.33
N ALA A 80 -1.74 -6.30 -0.24
CA ALA A 80 -2.04 -5.21 0.68
C ALA A 80 -3.37 -4.51 0.33
N TYR A 81 -3.60 -4.18 -0.94
CA TYR A 81 -4.87 -3.61 -1.39
C TYR A 81 -6.07 -4.54 -1.13
N LYS A 82 -5.92 -5.85 -1.35
CA LYS A 82 -6.98 -6.83 -1.03
C LYS A 82 -7.32 -6.84 0.45
N LYS A 83 -6.34 -6.64 1.36
CA LYS A 83 -6.60 -6.47 2.79
C LYS A 83 -7.39 -5.19 3.07
N ALA A 84 -7.09 -4.08 2.39
CA ALA A 84 -7.87 -2.85 2.51
C ALA A 84 -9.33 -3.02 2.05
N LEU A 85 -9.57 -3.71 0.94
CA LEU A 85 -10.91 -4.02 0.41
C LEU A 85 -11.73 -5.00 1.30
N LYS A 86 -11.12 -5.63 2.31
CA LYS A 86 -11.89 -6.35 3.34
C LYS A 86 -12.71 -5.39 4.20
N VAL A 87 -12.32 -4.11 4.31
CA VAL A 87 -13.01 -3.08 5.09
C VAL A 87 -13.66 -2.03 4.20
N PHE A 88 -12.91 -1.50 3.22
CA PHE A 88 -13.44 -0.56 2.23
C PHE A 88 -14.37 -1.31 1.28
N LYS A 89 -15.63 -1.46 1.68
CA LYS A 89 -16.69 -2.07 0.88
C LYS A 89 -17.35 -1.04 -0.03
N LYS A 90 -17.79 -1.47 -1.21
CA LYS A 90 -18.39 -0.59 -2.24
C LYS A 90 -19.64 0.16 -1.74
N ASP A 91 -20.45 -0.48 -0.91
CA ASP A 91 -21.69 0.05 -0.33
C ASP A 91 -21.44 1.05 0.82
N LYS A 92 -20.34 0.88 1.58
CA LYS A 92 -20.02 1.71 2.75
C LYS A 92 -19.00 2.82 2.47
N PHE A 93 -18.05 2.55 1.58
CA PHE A 93 -16.92 3.42 1.27
C PHE A 93 -16.65 3.43 -0.24
N PRO A 94 -17.62 3.87 -1.08
CA PRO A 94 -17.54 3.77 -2.53
C PRO A 94 -16.29 4.45 -3.12
N GLU A 95 -15.89 5.59 -2.56
CA GLU A 95 -14.70 6.33 -3.02
C GLU A 95 -13.40 5.58 -2.71
N CYS A 96 -13.22 5.14 -1.46
CA CYS A 96 -12.05 4.36 -1.07
C CYS A 96 -11.99 3.05 -1.86
N TYR A 97 -13.11 2.34 -1.97
CA TYR A 97 -13.22 1.11 -2.76
C TYR A 97 -12.76 1.35 -4.21
N SER A 98 -13.29 2.38 -4.87
CA SER A 98 -12.98 2.66 -6.27
C SER A 98 -11.49 2.97 -6.47
N LYS A 99 -10.90 3.78 -5.58
CA LYS A 99 -9.47 4.09 -5.62
C LYS A 99 -8.61 2.82 -5.50
N VAL A 100 -8.90 1.98 -4.51
CA VAL A 100 -8.14 0.74 -4.28
C VAL A 100 -8.36 -0.28 -5.41
N ALA A 101 -9.59 -0.43 -5.89
CA ALA A 101 -9.92 -1.33 -7.00
C ALA A 101 -9.21 -0.92 -8.30
N ASN A 102 -9.15 0.38 -8.60
CA ASN A 102 -8.43 0.91 -9.75
C ASN A 102 -6.93 0.61 -9.65
N ASN A 103 -6.33 0.79 -8.47
CA ASN A 103 -4.92 0.43 -8.24
C ASN A 103 -4.65 -1.06 -8.55
N ILE A 104 -5.50 -1.97 -8.06
CA ILE A 104 -5.37 -3.41 -8.37
C ILE A 104 -5.54 -3.68 -9.87
N SER A 105 -6.54 -3.06 -10.52
CA SER A 105 -6.78 -3.25 -11.94
C SER A 105 -5.58 -2.83 -12.79
N ASN A 106 -4.97 -1.68 -12.47
CA ASN A 106 -3.77 -1.20 -13.16
C ASN A 106 -2.59 -2.16 -12.96
N LEU A 107 -2.35 -2.60 -11.72
CA LEU A 107 -1.27 -3.55 -11.44
C LEU A 107 -1.44 -4.88 -12.18
N ASN A 108 -2.67 -5.41 -12.25
CA ASN A 108 -2.92 -6.65 -12.96
C ASN A 108 -2.67 -6.51 -14.47
N LYS A 109 -3.04 -5.38 -15.07
CA LYS A 109 -2.78 -5.11 -16.49
C LYS A 109 -1.27 -5.08 -16.76
N GLU A 110 -0.52 -4.37 -15.93
CA GLU A 110 0.94 -4.30 -16.04
C GLU A 110 1.58 -5.68 -15.83
N LEU A 111 1.11 -6.45 -14.84
CA LEU A 111 1.63 -7.80 -14.58
C LEU A 111 1.35 -8.75 -15.76
N THR A 112 0.14 -8.73 -16.31
CA THR A 112 -0.20 -9.51 -17.51
C THR A 112 0.71 -9.13 -18.67
N TRP A 113 0.90 -7.84 -18.92
CA TRP A 113 1.78 -7.38 -19.99
C TRP A 113 3.21 -7.87 -19.80
N ILE A 114 3.77 -7.77 -18.60
CA ILE A 114 5.14 -8.26 -18.30
C ILE A 114 5.25 -9.75 -18.59
N LEU A 115 4.32 -10.57 -18.09
CA LEU A 115 4.36 -12.03 -18.25
C LEU A 115 4.14 -12.51 -19.69
N GLU A 116 3.50 -11.69 -20.54
CA GLU A 116 3.28 -12.00 -21.95
C GLU A 116 4.42 -11.52 -22.86
N ASN A 117 5.31 -10.64 -22.37
CA ASN A 117 6.37 -10.00 -23.16
C ASN A 117 7.80 -10.23 -22.64
N ASP A 118 7.97 -10.99 -21.55
CA ASP A 118 9.24 -11.56 -21.07
C ASP A 118 9.48 -12.97 -21.64
#